data_AF-A0A1R3WGY3-F1
#
_entry.id   AF-A0A1R3WGY3-F1
#
_cell.length_a   1.000
_cell.length_b   1.000
_cell.length_c   1.000
_cell.angle_alpha   90.00
_cell.angle_beta   90.00
_cell.angle_gamma   90.00
#
_symmetry.space_group_name_H-M   'P 1'
#
loop_
_entity.id
_entity.type
_entity.pdbx_description
1 polymer ?
#
loop_
_entity_poly.entity_id
_entity_poly.type
_entity_poly.pdbx_seq_one_letter_code
_entity_poly.pdbx_strand_id
1 'polypeptide(L)'
;MKVYVANFGRQNYEWPACRERGTVATMNAIDAQKYWEANDREGYVATRMAKDTTAAGKKPTKATASRWFNLMTTVAETVGDIWVHKDGDELWWTTSRSDAPTFESKKEPIERGRDVVICHKFCEPWSNRSKKGVPLRWNELHPKAKDFLSTEATLQSLSPLYRDYTLALIAGDDLSQWHDTPLWQNRSETTKKGYAPIKYGSQADKIAYQRASELFEEADAAERMARTAVATTNSANGQTVERVVKKKDLGFPSAAALQDYIMELMGSQEYFCELTNLPLELDEVNGDPAMFASLDRIDSNGHYAPGNLQVVCRFANFWKGASENAEFRRLIEALRSSVNI
;
A
#
# COMPACT_ATOMS: atom_id res chain seq x y z
N MET A 1 20.56 -0.84 -6.23
CA MET A 1 19.56 -0.06 -6.98
C MET A 1 18.18 -0.63 -6.70
N LYS A 2 17.31 0.19 -6.11
CA LYS A 2 15.89 -0.10 -5.87
C LYS A 2 15.03 0.62 -6.92
N VAL A 3 13.77 0.22 -7.02
CA VAL A 3 12.75 0.92 -7.79
C VAL A 3 11.61 1.26 -6.84
N TYR A 4 11.23 2.53 -6.81
CA TYR A 4 10.17 3.06 -5.97
C TYR A 4 9.00 3.57 -6.81
N VAL A 5 7.78 3.32 -6.34
CA VAL A 5 6.59 4.03 -6.83
C VAL A 5 6.39 5.25 -5.95
N ALA A 6 6.53 6.43 -6.55
CA ALA A 6 6.49 7.71 -5.87
C ALA A 6 5.06 8.13 -5.53
N ASN A 7 4.91 8.76 -4.37
CA ASN A 7 3.72 9.45 -3.93
C ASN A 7 4.14 10.84 -3.43
N PHE A 8 3.56 11.89 -3.99
CA PHE A 8 3.96 13.28 -3.76
C PHE A 8 3.00 13.99 -2.80
N GLY A 9 2.59 13.27 -1.76
CA GLY A 9 1.57 13.71 -0.83
C GLY A 9 0.15 13.38 -1.29
N ARG A 10 -0.83 13.77 -0.49
CA ARG A 10 -2.25 13.53 -0.82
C ARG A 10 -2.60 14.19 -2.15
N GLN A 11 -3.32 13.46 -3.00
CA GLN A 11 -3.66 13.92 -4.36
C GLN A 11 -2.42 14.26 -5.21
N ASN A 12 -1.23 13.80 -4.81
CA ASN A 12 0.06 14.12 -5.43
C ASN A 12 0.30 15.61 -5.65
N TYR A 13 -0.15 16.47 -4.70
CA TYR A 13 -0.08 17.92 -4.89
C TYR A 13 1.34 18.44 -5.15
N GLU A 14 2.38 17.75 -4.70
CA GLU A 14 3.78 18.17 -4.89
C GLU A 14 4.38 17.69 -6.22
N TRP A 15 3.65 16.86 -6.99
CA TRP A 15 4.12 16.33 -8.26
C TRP A 15 4.52 17.41 -9.28
N PRO A 16 3.73 18.47 -9.52
CA PRO A 16 4.10 19.49 -10.51
C PRO A 16 5.44 20.15 -10.21
N ALA A 17 5.69 20.49 -8.95
CA ALA A 17 6.95 21.07 -8.50
C ALA A 17 8.11 20.06 -8.60
N CYS A 18 7.86 18.81 -8.25
CA CYS A 18 8.86 17.73 -8.37
C CYS A 18 9.27 17.49 -9.82
N ARG A 19 8.31 17.50 -10.75
CA ARG A 19 8.57 17.33 -12.18
C ARG A 19 9.38 18.49 -12.74
N GLU A 20 9.02 19.73 -12.39
CA GLU A 20 9.72 20.94 -12.86
C GLU A 20 11.15 21.05 -12.30
N ARG A 21 11.32 20.77 -11.01
CA ARG A 21 12.61 20.90 -10.31
C ARG A 21 13.55 19.72 -10.55
N GLY A 22 13.06 18.60 -11.08
CA GLY A 22 13.82 17.36 -11.13
C GLY A 22 14.12 16.83 -9.74
N THR A 23 13.07 16.61 -8.94
CA THR A 23 13.20 16.05 -7.59
C THR A 23 12.21 14.91 -7.35
N VAL A 24 12.52 14.05 -6.38
CA VAL A 24 11.54 13.22 -5.68
C VAL A 24 11.29 13.82 -4.31
N ALA A 25 10.08 13.68 -3.75
CA ALA A 25 9.75 14.33 -2.48
C ALA A 25 8.88 13.48 -1.56
N THR A 26 9.00 13.77 -0.27
CA THR A 26 8.08 13.34 0.79
C THR A 26 8.00 14.43 1.86
N MET A 27 7.11 14.28 2.83
CA MET A 27 6.80 15.34 3.79
C MET A 27 6.52 14.84 5.19
N ASN A 28 6.95 15.63 6.18
CA ASN A 28 6.60 15.49 7.59
C ASN A 28 5.66 16.62 8.00
N ALA A 29 4.82 16.42 9.04
CA ALA A 29 4.25 17.59 9.71
C ALA A 29 5.37 18.40 10.37
N ILE A 30 5.18 19.71 10.42
CA ILE A 30 6.19 20.65 10.92
C ILE A 30 6.65 20.33 12.35
N ASP A 31 5.76 19.84 13.20
CA ASP A 31 6.05 19.55 14.60
C ASP A 31 6.74 18.19 14.82
N ALA A 32 6.68 17.31 13.82
CA ALA A 32 7.36 16.03 13.81
C ALA A 32 8.79 16.12 13.24
N GLN A 33 9.07 17.12 12.40
CA GLN A 33 10.33 17.26 11.68
C GLN A 33 11.56 17.25 12.61
N LYS A 34 11.52 17.99 13.72
CA LYS A 34 12.62 18.08 14.69
C LYS A 34 13.05 16.73 15.27
N TYR A 35 12.11 15.78 15.41
CA TYR A 35 12.42 14.45 15.92
C TYR A 35 13.11 13.61 14.86
N TRP A 36 12.71 13.76 13.59
CA TRP A 36 13.40 13.12 12.48
C TRP A 36 14.84 13.63 12.32
N GLU A 37 15.03 14.95 12.40
CA GLU A 37 16.37 15.58 12.35
C GLU A 37 17.30 15.14 13.48
N ALA A 38 16.75 14.94 14.68
CA ALA A 38 17.49 14.43 15.83
C ALA A 38 17.71 12.90 15.80
N ASN A 39 17.20 12.20 14.77
CA ASN A 39 17.11 10.75 14.71
C ASN A 39 16.39 10.12 15.94
N ASP A 40 15.47 10.88 16.55
CA ASP A 40 14.64 10.45 17.68
C ASP A 40 13.38 9.76 17.17
N ARG A 41 13.51 8.47 16.85
CA ARG A 41 12.40 7.66 16.33
C ARG A 41 11.27 7.51 17.34
N GLU A 42 11.57 7.40 18.63
CA GLU A 42 10.53 7.21 19.65
C GLU A 42 9.71 8.49 19.86
N GLY A 43 10.39 9.64 19.97
CA GLY A 43 9.74 10.94 20.06
C GLY A 43 8.94 11.28 18.81
N TYR A 44 9.44 10.94 17.62
CA TYR A 44 8.69 11.07 16.37
C TYR A 44 7.40 10.26 16.42
N VAL A 45 7.50 8.96 16.72
CA VAL A 45 6.34 8.04 16.73
C VAL A 45 5.29 8.48 17.74
N ALA A 46 5.71 8.81 18.98
CA ALA A 46 4.80 9.28 20.02
C ALA A 46 4.05 10.56 19.60
N THR A 47 4.76 11.52 18.99
CA THR A 47 4.19 12.79 18.52
C THR A 47 3.15 12.56 17.42
N ARG A 48 3.48 11.73 16.42
CA ARG A 48 2.58 11.41 15.31
C ARG A 48 1.32 10.70 15.77
N MET A 49 1.44 9.72 16.68
CA MET A 49 0.28 9.04 17.27
C MET A 49 -0.62 10.00 18.05
N ALA A 50 -0.05 10.97 18.77
CA ALA A 50 -0.82 11.91 19.57
C ALA A 50 -1.54 12.96 18.71
N LYS A 51 -0.92 13.45 17.63
CA LYS A 51 -1.37 14.68 16.95
C LYS A 51 -1.92 14.47 15.55
N ASP A 52 -1.46 13.46 14.83
CA ASP A 52 -1.86 13.28 13.44
C ASP A 52 -3.08 12.37 13.28
N THR A 53 -3.60 12.42 12.06
CA THR A 53 -4.55 11.45 11.54
C THR A 53 -4.07 10.90 10.19
N THR A 54 -4.37 9.64 9.93
CA THR A 54 -4.08 8.91 8.68
C THR A 54 -4.87 9.47 7.50
N ALA A 55 -4.66 8.94 6.29
CA ALA A 55 -5.50 9.22 5.11
C ALA A 55 -7.01 9.21 5.46
N ALA A 56 -7.45 8.18 6.18
CA ALA A 56 -8.83 7.93 6.61
C ALA A 56 -9.29 8.73 7.86
N GLY A 57 -8.51 9.70 8.35
CA GLY A 57 -8.92 10.53 9.50
C GLY A 57 -8.79 9.88 10.88
N LYS A 58 -8.23 8.67 10.98
CA LYS A 58 -8.01 7.95 12.24
C LYS A 58 -6.65 8.26 12.88
N LYS A 59 -6.50 7.99 14.17
CA LYS A 59 -5.19 8.02 14.85
C LYS A 59 -4.26 6.95 14.27
N PRO A 60 -3.00 7.29 13.92
CA PRO A 60 -2.08 6.31 13.35
C PRO A 60 -1.60 5.33 14.42
N THR A 61 -1.32 4.09 14.01
CA THR A 61 -0.68 3.09 14.88
C THR A 61 0.81 3.39 15.05
N LYS A 62 1.45 2.75 16.04
CA LYS A 62 2.91 2.83 16.24
C LYS A 62 3.67 2.42 14.97
N ALA A 63 3.17 1.39 14.27
CA ALA A 63 3.76 0.90 13.02
C ALA A 63 3.64 1.95 11.91
N THR A 64 2.46 2.51 11.69
CA THR A 64 2.22 3.58 10.70
C THR A 64 3.10 4.80 10.96
N ALA A 65 3.15 5.30 12.19
CA ALA A 65 4.00 6.42 12.55
C ALA A 65 5.50 6.14 12.36
N SER A 66 5.94 4.92 12.67
CA SER A 66 7.32 4.47 12.47
C SER A 66 7.68 4.37 10.98
N ARG A 67 6.70 4.04 10.13
CA ARG A 67 6.87 4.03 8.67
C ARG A 67 7.10 5.43 8.13
N TRP A 68 6.33 6.42 8.57
CA TRP A 68 6.49 7.80 8.10
C TRP A 68 7.88 8.36 8.38
N PHE A 69 8.48 8.01 9.53
CA PHE A 69 9.89 8.31 9.81
C PHE A 69 10.82 7.74 8.73
N ASN A 70 10.66 6.45 8.39
CA ASN A 70 11.50 5.77 7.40
C ASN A 70 11.27 6.29 5.97
N LEU A 71 10.07 6.74 5.63
CA LEU A 71 9.79 7.31 4.31
C LEU A 71 10.60 8.59 4.09
N MET A 72 10.67 9.46 5.10
CA MET A 72 11.49 10.66 5.06
C MET A 72 12.97 10.31 4.88
N THR A 73 13.48 9.36 5.66
CA THR A 73 14.85 8.84 5.51
C THR A 73 15.11 8.26 4.12
N THR A 74 14.18 7.45 3.60
CA THR A 74 14.30 6.82 2.28
C THR A 74 14.45 7.87 1.17
N VAL A 75 13.65 8.93 1.20
CA VAL A 75 13.74 10.02 0.20
C VAL A 75 14.99 10.87 0.42
N ALA A 76 15.37 11.17 1.66
CA ALA A 76 16.57 11.97 1.94
C ALA A 76 17.86 11.28 1.47
N GLU A 77 17.92 9.95 1.59
CA GLU A 77 19.14 9.15 1.41
C GLU A 77 19.22 8.39 0.08
N THR A 78 18.16 8.38 -0.74
CA THR A 78 18.16 7.64 -2.01
C THR A 78 19.24 8.16 -2.97
N VAL A 79 20.02 7.25 -3.58
CA VAL A 79 21.07 7.60 -4.55
C VAL A 79 21.15 6.49 -5.60
N GLY A 80 21.01 6.84 -6.88
CA GLY A 80 21.05 5.88 -7.98
C GLY A 80 19.86 4.92 -8.04
N ASP A 81 18.82 5.14 -7.22
CA ASP A 81 17.57 4.38 -7.32
C ASP A 81 16.62 5.00 -8.34
N ILE A 82 15.78 4.16 -8.92
CA ILE A 82 14.75 4.56 -9.88
C ILE A 82 13.45 4.89 -9.16
N TRP A 83 12.80 5.95 -9.61
CA TRP A 83 11.51 6.41 -9.11
C TRP A 83 10.51 6.46 -10.25
N VAL A 84 9.29 5.98 -10.00
CA VAL A 84 8.22 5.87 -11.00
C VAL A 84 6.95 6.54 -10.48
N HIS A 85 6.25 7.27 -11.32
CA HIS A 85 5.00 7.95 -10.97
C HIS A 85 4.00 7.91 -12.12
N LYS A 86 2.73 7.63 -11.82
CA LYS A 86 1.65 7.71 -12.80
C LYS A 86 0.97 9.08 -12.68
N ASP A 87 0.90 9.81 -13.78
CA ASP A 87 0.14 11.06 -13.92
C ASP A 87 -0.77 10.96 -15.15
N GLY A 88 -2.07 10.82 -14.91
CA GLY A 88 -3.05 10.57 -15.99
C GLY A 88 -2.72 9.31 -16.81
N ASP A 89 -2.54 9.48 -18.11
CA ASP A 89 -2.15 8.42 -19.06
C ASP A 89 -0.62 8.29 -19.22
N GLU A 90 0.18 9.01 -18.43
CA GLU A 90 1.63 8.98 -18.56
C GLU A 90 2.28 8.28 -17.37
N LEU A 91 3.21 7.37 -17.67
CA LEU A 91 4.10 6.79 -16.68
C LEU A 91 5.44 7.52 -16.75
N TRP A 92 5.76 8.23 -15.68
CA TRP A 92 6.98 8.99 -15.52
C TRP A 92 8.02 8.19 -14.73
N TRP A 93 9.29 8.36 -15.06
CA TRP A 93 10.40 7.82 -14.27
C TRP A 93 11.59 8.76 -14.19
N THR A 94 12.42 8.57 -13.16
CA THR A 94 13.69 9.29 -12.97
C THR A 94 14.69 8.44 -12.16
N THR A 95 15.93 8.90 -12.04
CA THR A 95 16.99 8.35 -11.20
C THR A 95 17.41 9.37 -10.14
N SER A 96 17.43 8.98 -8.88
CA SER A 96 17.92 9.83 -7.77
C SER A 96 19.42 10.11 -7.88
N ARG A 97 19.83 11.33 -7.50
CA ARG A 97 21.22 11.79 -7.52
C ARG A 97 21.84 11.78 -6.13
N SER A 98 23.16 11.92 -6.07
CA SER A 98 23.93 11.95 -4.82
C SER A 98 23.85 13.28 -4.07
N ASP A 99 23.32 14.34 -4.68
CA ASP A 99 23.18 15.66 -4.07
C ASP A 99 22.38 15.60 -2.75
N ALA A 100 22.73 16.47 -1.80
CA ALA A 100 22.03 16.56 -0.53
C ALA A 100 20.56 16.98 -0.74
N PRO A 101 19.61 16.47 0.06
CA PRO A 101 18.23 16.92 0.00
C PRO A 101 18.09 18.37 0.49
N THR A 102 17.06 19.05 0.02
CA THR A 102 16.64 20.37 0.50
C THR A 102 15.31 20.25 1.23
N PHE A 103 15.12 21.08 2.26
CA PHE A 103 13.91 21.09 3.06
C PHE A 103 13.22 22.45 2.95
N GLU A 104 11.92 22.46 2.69
CA GLU A 104 11.11 23.68 2.67
C GLU A 104 9.83 23.52 3.50
N SER A 105 9.46 24.56 4.24
CA SER A 105 8.17 24.60 4.92
C SER A 105 7.09 25.08 3.96
N LYS A 106 5.97 24.37 3.93
CA LYS A 106 4.84 24.67 3.05
C LYS A 106 3.53 24.37 3.76
N LYS A 107 2.48 25.12 3.44
CA LYS A 107 1.12 24.76 3.78
C LYS A 107 0.53 23.92 2.65
N GLU A 108 0.02 22.72 2.95
CA GLU A 108 -0.54 21.82 1.95
C GLU A 108 -1.62 22.56 1.13
N PRO A 109 -1.56 22.58 -0.22
CA PRO A 109 -2.52 23.31 -1.07
C PRO A 109 -3.81 22.51 -1.31
N ILE A 110 -4.29 21.79 -0.29
CA ILE A 110 -5.49 20.97 -0.30
C ILE A 110 -6.36 21.32 0.92
N GLU A 111 -7.63 20.91 0.93
CA GLU A 111 -8.61 21.26 1.96
C GLU A 111 -8.11 21.05 3.41
N ARG A 112 -7.32 19.98 3.65
CA ARG A 112 -6.73 19.69 4.96
C ARG A 112 -5.74 20.77 5.43
N GLY A 113 -5.00 21.38 4.50
CA GLY A 113 -4.20 22.58 4.72
C GLY A 113 -3.18 22.55 5.85
N ARG A 114 -2.46 21.43 6.08
CA ARG A 114 -1.49 21.35 7.19
C ARG A 114 -0.18 22.06 6.86
N ASP A 115 0.50 22.52 7.90
CA ASP A 115 1.88 22.96 7.82
C ASP A 115 2.82 21.74 7.81
N VAL A 116 3.58 21.60 6.73
CA VAL A 116 4.48 20.49 6.48
C VAL A 116 5.89 20.97 6.19
N VAL A 117 6.86 20.10 6.42
CA VAL A 117 8.23 20.23 5.90
C VAL A 117 8.38 19.22 4.78
N ILE A 118 8.63 19.71 3.57
CA ILE A 118 8.83 18.90 2.37
C ILE A 118 10.32 18.69 2.19
N CYS A 119 10.71 17.42 2.08
CA CYS A 119 12.05 17.02 1.68
C CYS A 119 12.06 16.78 0.18
N HIS A 120 12.86 17.55 -0.54
CA HIS A 120 13.16 17.34 -1.94
C HIS A 120 14.54 16.71 -2.08
N LYS A 121 14.60 15.58 -2.79
CA LYS A 121 15.85 14.95 -3.19
C LYS A 121 16.02 15.09 -4.70
N PHE A 122 17.16 15.62 -5.12
CA PHE A 122 17.44 15.82 -6.54
C PHE A 122 17.52 14.50 -7.31
N CYS A 123 16.99 14.52 -8.52
CA CYS A 123 17.02 13.42 -9.46
C CYS A 123 17.35 13.96 -10.86
N GLU A 124 17.55 13.04 -11.80
CA GLU A 124 17.55 13.40 -13.21
C GLU A 124 16.19 13.98 -13.64
N PRO A 125 16.11 14.71 -14.77
CA PRO A 125 14.83 15.14 -15.30
C PRO A 125 13.87 13.96 -15.47
N TRP A 126 12.62 14.13 -15.03
CA TRP A 126 11.59 13.13 -15.18
C TRP A 126 11.31 12.88 -16.67
N SER A 127 11.22 11.61 -17.06
CA SER A 127 10.94 11.18 -18.43
C SER A 127 9.69 10.32 -18.47
N ASN A 128 8.80 10.58 -19.43
CA ASN A 128 7.68 9.70 -19.78
C ASN A 128 8.00 8.81 -21.00
N ARG A 129 9.29 8.61 -21.31
CA ARG A 129 9.77 7.76 -22.40
C ARG A 129 10.77 6.75 -21.90
N SER A 130 10.77 5.56 -22.49
CA SER A 130 11.84 4.57 -22.28
C SER A 130 13.19 5.13 -22.73
N LYS A 131 14.28 4.46 -22.34
CA LYS A 131 15.64 4.81 -22.78
C LYS A 131 15.84 4.69 -24.30
N LYS A 132 14.96 3.95 -24.99
CA LYS A 132 14.90 3.86 -26.46
C LYS A 132 13.99 4.91 -27.10
N GLY A 133 13.42 5.83 -26.31
CA GLY A 133 12.59 6.93 -26.77
C GLY A 133 11.11 6.61 -26.97
N VAL A 134 10.67 5.38 -26.66
CA VAL A 134 9.27 4.96 -26.78
C VAL A 134 8.44 5.60 -25.66
N PRO A 135 7.32 6.29 -25.95
CA PRO A 135 6.43 6.80 -24.91
C PRO A 135 5.94 5.70 -23.96
N LEU A 136 5.92 5.99 -22.66
CA LEU A 136 5.39 5.10 -21.63
C LEU A 136 3.97 5.55 -21.28
N ARG A 137 2.98 5.04 -22.02
CA ARG A 137 1.56 5.34 -21.82
C ARG A 137 0.94 4.34 -20.87
N TRP A 138 0.23 4.83 -19.85
CA TRP A 138 -0.45 3.99 -18.86
C TRP A 138 -1.40 3.02 -19.55
N ASN A 139 -2.23 3.51 -20.47
CA ASN A 139 -3.22 2.68 -21.15
C ASN A 139 -2.61 1.55 -21.99
N GLU A 140 -1.39 1.73 -22.48
CA GLU A 140 -0.64 0.75 -23.27
C GLU A 140 0.14 -0.26 -22.41
N LEU A 141 0.25 -0.02 -21.10
CA LEU A 141 0.88 -0.98 -20.20
C LEU A 141 0.06 -2.26 -20.10
N HIS A 142 0.76 -3.38 -19.93
CA HIS A 142 0.13 -4.64 -19.61
C HIS A 142 -0.70 -4.50 -18.31
N PRO A 143 -1.92 -5.06 -18.22
CA PRO A 143 -2.78 -4.93 -17.04
C PRO A 143 -2.09 -5.27 -15.72
N LYS A 144 -1.28 -6.35 -15.68
CA LYS A 144 -0.50 -6.70 -14.48
C LYS A 144 0.51 -5.64 -14.05
N ALA A 145 1.08 -4.87 -14.98
CA ALA A 145 1.99 -3.78 -14.62
C ALA A 145 1.25 -2.65 -13.90
N LYS A 146 -0.02 -2.41 -14.25
CA LYS A 146 -0.86 -1.39 -13.62
C LYS A 146 -1.13 -1.70 -12.15
N ASP A 147 -1.25 -2.98 -11.80
CA ASP A 147 -1.51 -3.43 -10.43
C ASP A 147 -0.42 -2.95 -9.44
N PHE A 148 0.82 -2.72 -9.87
CA PHE A 148 1.93 -2.35 -8.99
C PHE A 148 2.65 -1.04 -9.35
N LEU A 149 2.43 -0.46 -10.55
CA LEU A 149 3.08 0.79 -10.96
C LEU A 149 2.30 2.05 -10.56
N SER A 150 1.19 1.90 -9.86
CA SER A 150 0.50 3.00 -9.18
C SER A 150 0.39 2.72 -7.69
N THR A 151 0.37 3.79 -6.89
CA THR A 151 0.05 3.74 -5.48
C THR A 151 -0.97 4.81 -5.17
N GLU A 152 -2.03 4.45 -4.45
CA GLU A 152 -3.09 5.40 -4.09
C GLU A 152 -2.80 6.13 -2.78
N ALA A 153 -2.01 5.53 -1.88
CA ALA A 153 -1.88 6.02 -0.51
C ALA A 153 -0.45 6.44 -0.12
N THR A 154 0.58 5.62 -0.41
CA THR A 154 1.95 5.90 0.04
C THR A 154 3.04 5.35 -0.88
N LEU A 155 4.19 6.00 -0.84
CA LEU A 155 5.43 5.55 -1.48
C LEU A 155 5.76 4.11 -1.11
N GLN A 156 6.14 3.30 -2.11
CA GLN A 156 6.49 1.89 -1.93
C GLN A 156 7.73 1.48 -2.75
N SER A 157 8.53 0.56 -2.21
CA SER A 157 9.60 -0.11 -2.96
C SER A 157 9.04 -1.34 -3.64
N LEU A 158 9.38 -1.57 -4.91
CA LEU A 158 9.01 -2.77 -5.62
C LEU A 158 9.81 -3.99 -5.14
N SER A 159 9.18 -5.17 -5.16
CA SER A 159 9.83 -6.46 -4.97
C SER A 159 10.83 -6.74 -6.11
N PRO A 160 11.79 -7.67 -5.96
CA PRO A 160 12.76 -7.97 -7.01
C PRO A 160 12.13 -8.30 -8.38
N LEU A 161 11.04 -9.07 -8.39
CA LEU A 161 10.34 -9.45 -9.61
C LEU A 161 9.79 -8.22 -10.36
N TYR A 162 9.08 -7.35 -9.65
CA TYR A 162 8.46 -6.16 -10.25
C TYR A 162 9.47 -5.06 -10.53
N ARG A 163 10.54 -4.98 -9.72
CA ARG A 163 11.71 -4.13 -9.96
C ARG A 163 12.33 -4.47 -11.30
N ASP A 164 12.63 -5.74 -11.55
CA ASP A 164 13.33 -6.17 -12.77
C ASP A 164 12.47 -5.97 -14.02
N TYR A 165 11.16 -6.25 -13.92
CA TYR A 165 10.20 -5.88 -14.98
C TYR A 165 10.21 -4.38 -15.27
N THR A 166 10.15 -3.54 -14.24
CA THR A 166 10.08 -2.08 -14.39
C THR A 166 11.34 -1.52 -15.01
N LEU A 167 12.51 -2.06 -14.64
CA LEU A 167 13.78 -1.70 -15.26
C LEU A 167 13.82 -2.07 -16.75
N ALA A 168 13.33 -3.26 -17.13
CA ALA A 168 13.23 -3.67 -18.52
C ALA A 168 12.24 -2.80 -19.32
N LEU A 169 11.09 -2.46 -18.73
CA LEU A 169 10.10 -1.54 -19.33
C LEU A 169 10.72 -0.17 -19.61
N ILE A 170 11.43 0.40 -18.62
CA ILE A 170 12.13 1.68 -18.75
C ILE A 170 13.27 1.58 -19.77
N ALA A 171 14.00 0.47 -19.82
CA ALA A 171 15.04 0.26 -20.83
C ALA A 171 14.45 0.13 -22.25
N GLY A 172 13.17 -0.25 -22.37
CA GLY A 172 12.51 -0.56 -23.64
C GLY A 172 12.91 -1.95 -24.15
N ASP A 173 13.21 -2.87 -23.26
CA ASP A 173 13.60 -4.24 -23.58
C ASP A 173 12.39 -5.14 -23.84
N ASP A 174 12.65 -6.34 -24.34
CA ASP A 174 11.61 -7.34 -24.54
C ASP A 174 11.05 -7.80 -23.18
N LEU A 175 9.73 -7.77 -23.07
CA LEU A 175 8.99 -8.11 -21.85
C LEU A 175 8.30 -9.49 -21.94
N SER A 176 8.49 -10.21 -23.05
CA SER A 176 7.90 -11.54 -23.31
C SER A 176 8.11 -12.52 -22.15
N GLN A 177 9.32 -12.53 -21.56
CA GLN A 177 9.65 -13.40 -20.43
C GLN A 177 8.72 -13.26 -19.21
N TRP A 178 8.06 -12.10 -19.04
CA TRP A 178 7.00 -11.91 -18.05
C TRP A 178 5.63 -12.12 -18.67
N HIS A 179 5.36 -11.52 -19.84
CA HIS A 179 4.03 -11.53 -20.47
C HIS A 179 3.55 -12.92 -20.87
N ASP A 180 4.47 -13.85 -21.17
CA ASP A 180 4.17 -15.24 -21.54
C ASP A 180 3.99 -16.17 -20.33
N THR A 181 4.20 -15.65 -19.12
CA THR A 181 3.95 -16.45 -17.91
C THR A 181 2.45 -16.56 -17.64
N PRO A 182 1.97 -17.69 -17.08
CA PRO A 182 0.57 -17.85 -16.69
C PRO A 182 0.06 -16.71 -15.79
N LEU A 183 0.94 -16.19 -14.93
CA LEU A 183 0.70 -15.04 -14.06
C LEU A 183 0.19 -13.81 -14.83
N TRP A 184 0.88 -13.44 -15.92
CA TRP A 184 0.57 -12.23 -16.69
C TRP A 184 -0.54 -12.50 -17.73
N GLN A 185 -0.55 -13.68 -18.36
CA GLN A 185 -1.60 -14.07 -19.31
C GLN A 185 -2.98 -14.13 -18.64
N ASN A 186 -3.09 -14.75 -17.46
CA ASN A 186 -4.36 -14.86 -16.73
C ASN A 186 -4.94 -13.49 -16.38
N ARG A 187 -4.09 -12.51 -16.05
CA ARG A 187 -4.53 -11.12 -15.77
C ARG A 187 -5.09 -10.47 -17.02
N SER A 188 -4.43 -10.63 -18.17
CA SER A 188 -4.94 -10.17 -19.46
C SER A 188 -6.28 -10.83 -19.84
N GLU A 189 -6.48 -12.11 -19.54
CA GLU A 189 -7.74 -12.80 -19.78
C GLU A 189 -8.87 -12.38 -18.84
N THR A 190 -8.58 -12.12 -17.56
CA THR A 190 -9.58 -11.62 -16.60
C THR A 190 -10.02 -10.21 -16.96
N THR A 191 -9.11 -9.34 -17.40
CA THR A 191 -9.48 -8.02 -17.95
C THR A 191 -10.39 -8.15 -19.18
N LYS A 192 -10.18 -9.16 -20.04
CA LYS A 192 -11.08 -9.44 -21.18
C LYS A 192 -12.46 -9.96 -20.75
N LYS A 193 -12.56 -10.65 -19.60
CA LYS A 193 -13.81 -11.20 -19.05
C LYS A 193 -14.58 -10.22 -18.14
N GLY A 194 -13.98 -9.10 -17.75
CA GLY A 194 -14.59 -8.07 -16.88
C GLY A 194 -15.67 -7.20 -17.53
N TYR A 195 -16.10 -7.48 -18.76
CA TYR A 195 -17.14 -6.72 -19.45
C TYR A 195 -18.28 -7.65 -19.88
N ALA A 196 -19.35 -7.70 -19.09
CA ALA A 196 -20.66 -8.04 -19.62
C ALA A 196 -21.32 -6.71 -20.06
N PRO A 197 -21.55 -6.46 -21.37
CA PRO A 197 -22.27 -5.26 -21.78
C PRO A 197 -23.72 -5.33 -21.27
N ILE A 198 -24.19 -4.26 -20.63
CA ILE A 198 -25.60 -4.10 -20.32
C ILE A 198 -26.36 -4.02 -21.65
N LYS A 199 -27.13 -5.07 -21.97
CA LYS A 199 -27.81 -5.22 -23.25
C LYS A 199 -29.02 -4.28 -23.44
N TYR A 200 -29.52 -3.60 -22.39
CA TYR A 200 -30.67 -2.70 -22.48
C TYR A 200 -30.57 -1.52 -21.49
N GLY A 201 -30.83 -0.30 -21.99
CA GLY A 201 -30.82 0.96 -21.23
C GLY A 201 -30.60 2.18 -22.15
N SER A 202 -31.10 3.35 -21.77
CA SER A 202 -30.93 4.58 -22.55
C SER A 202 -29.47 5.04 -22.54
N GLN A 203 -29.06 5.89 -23.48
CA GLN A 203 -27.66 6.34 -23.58
C GLN A 203 -27.20 7.11 -22.33
N ALA A 204 -28.12 7.74 -21.59
CA ALA A 204 -27.85 8.37 -20.31
C ALA A 204 -27.57 7.34 -19.19
N ASP A 205 -28.27 6.20 -19.19
CA ASP A 205 -28.05 5.11 -18.23
C ASP A 205 -26.69 4.46 -18.44
N LYS A 206 -26.26 4.32 -19.70
CA LYS A 206 -24.94 3.78 -20.07
C LYS A 206 -23.80 4.71 -19.61
N ILE A 207 -23.98 6.03 -19.73
CA ILE A 207 -22.98 7.03 -19.31
C ILE A 207 -22.92 7.13 -17.77
N ALA A 208 -24.06 7.03 -17.08
CA ALA A 208 -24.11 7.02 -15.62
C ALA A 208 -23.44 5.75 -15.04
N TYR A 209 -23.62 4.60 -15.70
CA TYR A 209 -23.00 3.33 -15.30
C TYR A 209 -21.48 3.31 -15.57
N GLN A 210 -21.04 3.91 -16.68
CA GLN A 210 -19.63 4.04 -17.03
C GLN A 210 -18.88 4.94 -16.03
N ARG A 211 -19.54 6.00 -15.53
CA ARG A 211 -19.00 6.85 -14.44
C ARG A 211 -19.03 6.19 -13.06
N ALA A 212 -19.97 5.29 -12.79
CA ALA A 212 -20.02 4.54 -11.52
C ALA A 212 -18.93 3.45 -11.45
N SER A 213 -18.55 2.88 -12.59
CA SER A 213 -17.44 1.91 -12.72
C SER A 213 -16.05 2.53 -12.53
N GLU A 214 -15.92 3.86 -12.64
CA GLU A 214 -14.65 4.58 -12.47
C GLU A 214 -14.35 4.92 -10.99
N LEU A 215 -15.21 4.52 -10.04
CA LEU A 215 -15.18 5.00 -8.66
C LEU A 215 -15.00 3.96 -7.55
N PHE A 216 -14.78 2.67 -7.84
CA PHE A 216 -14.51 1.67 -6.79
C PHE A 216 -13.53 0.58 -7.24
N GLU A 217 -12.24 0.75 -6.91
CA GLU A 217 -11.27 -0.35 -6.81
C GLU A 217 -10.76 -0.47 -5.36
N GLU A 218 -11.54 -1.08 -4.46
CA GLU A 218 -11.01 -1.55 -3.15
C GLU A 218 -11.68 -2.85 -2.62
N ALA A 219 -12.66 -3.42 -3.34
CA ALA A 219 -13.64 -4.31 -2.71
C ALA A 219 -13.30 -5.82 -2.58
N ASP A 220 -12.26 -6.36 -3.21
CA ASP A 220 -12.10 -7.84 -3.28
C ASP A 220 -11.54 -8.45 -1.97
N ALA A 221 -10.51 -7.84 -1.37
CA ALA A 221 -9.87 -8.39 -0.18
C ALA A 221 -10.69 -8.22 1.11
N ALA A 222 -11.33 -7.05 1.27
CA ALA A 222 -12.20 -6.78 2.41
C ALA A 222 -13.43 -7.71 2.42
N GLU A 223 -14.02 -7.96 1.24
CA GLU A 223 -15.13 -8.89 1.09
C GLU A 223 -14.71 -10.32 1.45
N ARG A 224 -13.58 -10.83 0.91
CA ARG A 224 -13.10 -12.18 1.25
C ARG A 224 -12.83 -12.32 2.75
N MET A 225 -12.19 -11.32 3.38
CA MET A 225 -11.91 -11.35 4.80
C MET A 225 -13.20 -11.37 5.64
N ALA A 226 -14.20 -10.57 5.28
CA ALA A 226 -15.51 -10.57 5.92
C ALA A 226 -16.21 -11.93 5.78
N ARG A 227 -16.23 -12.51 4.57
CA ARG A 227 -16.81 -13.85 4.32
C ARG A 227 -16.12 -14.94 5.14
N THR A 228 -14.80 -14.90 5.24
CA THR A 228 -14.01 -15.86 6.03
C THR A 228 -14.31 -15.76 7.52
N ALA A 229 -14.43 -14.54 8.05
CA ALA A 229 -14.77 -14.31 9.46
C ALA A 229 -16.17 -14.84 9.79
N VAL A 230 -17.18 -14.53 8.97
CA VAL A 230 -18.56 -15.01 9.12
C VAL A 230 -18.64 -16.54 9.04
N ALA A 231 -17.94 -17.15 8.08
CA ALA A 231 -17.87 -18.60 7.98
C ALA A 231 -17.22 -19.24 9.22
N THR A 232 -16.17 -18.61 9.76
CA THR A 232 -15.47 -19.07 10.96
C THR A 232 -16.35 -18.97 12.21
N THR A 233 -17.15 -17.91 12.38
CA THR A 233 -18.07 -17.76 13.52
C THR A 233 -19.24 -18.74 13.41
N ASN A 234 -19.81 -18.91 12.22
CA ASN A 234 -20.93 -19.84 11.98
C ASN A 234 -20.56 -21.32 12.14
N SER A 235 -19.26 -21.63 11.99
CA SER A 235 -18.73 -22.99 12.16
C SER A 235 -18.27 -23.28 13.59
N ALA A 236 -18.25 -22.27 14.47
CA ALA A 236 -17.81 -22.39 15.87
C ALA A 236 -18.97 -22.79 16.81
N ASN A 237 -19.82 -23.74 16.39
CA ASN A 237 -21.07 -24.11 17.08
C ASN A 237 -20.91 -25.27 18.10
N GLY A 238 -19.71 -25.47 18.65
CA GLY A 238 -19.51 -26.38 19.79
C GLY A 238 -19.68 -27.88 19.54
N GLN A 239 -19.34 -28.39 18.35
CA GLN A 239 -19.34 -29.83 18.08
C GLN A 239 -18.07 -30.53 18.57
N THR A 240 -18.23 -31.76 19.07
CA THR A 240 -17.20 -32.61 19.65
C THR A 240 -16.34 -33.27 18.57
N VAL A 241 -15.16 -32.70 18.35
CA VAL A 241 -13.94 -33.39 17.89
C VAL A 241 -12.91 -33.09 18.98
N GLU A 242 -12.08 -34.04 19.43
CA GLU A 242 -11.12 -33.85 20.53
C GLU A 242 -10.08 -32.75 20.23
N ARG A 243 -10.49 -31.50 20.38
CA ARG A 243 -9.71 -30.26 20.36
C ARG A 243 -10.57 -29.21 21.04
N VAL A 244 -10.03 -28.45 21.99
CA VAL A 244 -10.77 -27.35 22.63
C VAL A 244 -11.05 -26.27 21.58
N VAL A 245 -12.28 -26.21 21.06
CA VAL A 245 -12.72 -25.18 20.11
C VAL A 245 -13.29 -24.00 20.89
N LYS A 246 -12.54 -22.89 20.95
CA LYS A 246 -12.96 -21.64 21.61
C LYS A 246 -14.19 -21.03 20.92
N LYS A 247 -15.17 -20.52 21.70
CA LYS A 247 -16.30 -19.73 21.18
C LYS A 247 -15.80 -18.43 20.56
N LYS A 248 -16.24 -18.11 19.34
CA LYS A 248 -15.89 -16.88 18.63
C LYS A 248 -17.18 -16.19 18.18
N ASP A 249 -17.53 -15.08 18.82
CA ASP A 249 -18.70 -14.28 18.46
C ASP A 249 -18.31 -13.18 17.46
N LEU A 250 -19.26 -12.78 16.61
CA LEU A 250 -19.14 -11.63 15.73
C LEU A 250 -19.75 -10.40 16.43
N GLY A 251 -18.91 -9.46 16.86
CA GLY A 251 -19.33 -8.23 17.52
C GLY A 251 -19.79 -7.12 16.58
N PHE A 252 -20.25 -7.47 15.37
CA PHE A 252 -20.69 -6.54 14.33
C PHE A 252 -22.16 -6.80 13.98
N PRO A 253 -22.94 -5.75 13.67
CA PRO A 253 -24.37 -5.88 13.38
C PRO A 253 -24.65 -6.59 12.05
N SER A 254 -23.68 -6.63 11.13
CA SER A 254 -23.78 -7.34 9.84
C SER A 254 -22.41 -7.62 9.23
N ALA A 255 -22.38 -8.49 8.21
CA ALA A 255 -21.17 -8.74 7.41
C ALA A 255 -20.72 -7.49 6.63
N ALA A 256 -21.66 -6.66 6.17
CA ALA A 256 -21.36 -5.39 5.53
C ALA A 256 -20.68 -4.41 6.51
N ALA A 257 -21.18 -4.30 7.75
CA ALA A 257 -20.55 -3.48 8.77
C ALA A 257 -19.14 -3.97 9.16
N LEU A 258 -18.90 -5.28 9.10
CA LEU A 258 -17.56 -5.85 9.24
C LEU A 258 -16.67 -5.50 8.05
N GLN A 259 -17.17 -5.61 6.81
CA GLN A 259 -16.44 -5.25 5.60
C GLN A 259 -16.04 -3.77 5.61
N ASP A 260 -16.98 -2.88 5.94
CA ASP A 260 -16.72 -1.44 6.11
C ASP A 260 -15.63 -1.21 7.14
N TYR A 261 -15.72 -1.87 8.29
CA TYR A 261 -14.70 -1.78 9.34
C TYR A 261 -13.33 -2.32 8.87
N ILE A 262 -13.29 -3.38 8.07
CA ILE A 262 -12.05 -3.93 7.50
C ILE A 262 -11.44 -2.97 6.47
N MET A 263 -12.23 -2.40 5.57
CA MET A 263 -11.75 -1.37 4.63
C MET A 263 -11.19 -0.16 5.40
N GLU A 264 -11.91 0.27 6.44
CA GLU A 264 -11.47 1.37 7.31
C GLU A 264 -10.18 1.03 8.07
N LEU A 265 -10.00 -0.25 8.44
CA LEU A 265 -8.81 -0.75 9.10
C LEU A 265 -7.62 -0.83 8.12
N MET A 266 -7.83 -1.34 6.91
CA MET A 266 -6.84 -1.38 5.83
C MET A 266 -6.36 0.03 5.45
N GLY A 267 -7.29 0.97 5.26
CA GLY A 267 -6.97 2.37 5.03
C GLY A 267 -6.25 3.02 6.21
N SER A 268 -6.59 2.67 7.46
CA SER A 268 -5.89 3.17 8.66
C SER A 268 -4.48 2.63 8.82
N GLN A 269 -4.24 1.40 8.34
CA GLN A 269 -2.92 0.77 8.28
C GLN A 269 -2.18 1.14 6.99
N GLU A 270 -2.81 1.94 6.13
CA GLU A 270 -2.33 2.37 4.83
C GLU A 270 -1.85 1.18 3.97
N TYR A 271 -2.57 0.05 4.04
CA TYR A 271 -2.33 -1.18 3.30
C TYR A 271 -1.04 -1.95 3.63
N PHE A 272 -0.55 -1.84 4.87
CA PHE A 272 0.57 -2.66 5.39
C PHE A 272 0.12 -3.62 6.50
N CYS A 273 0.82 -4.73 6.61
CA CYS A 273 0.64 -5.71 7.67
C CYS A 273 0.98 -5.10 9.03
N GLU A 274 0.06 -5.13 9.98
CA GLU A 274 0.25 -4.50 11.29
C GLU A 274 1.32 -5.21 12.17
N LEU A 275 1.66 -6.47 11.87
CA LEU A 275 2.66 -7.24 12.61
C LEU A 275 4.07 -7.15 12.02
N THR A 276 4.17 -7.17 10.70
CA THR A 276 5.46 -7.24 9.99
C THR A 276 5.76 -5.97 9.22
N ASN A 277 4.83 -5.05 9.04
CA ASN A 277 5.02 -3.84 8.23
C ASN A 277 5.44 -4.13 6.77
N LEU A 278 5.14 -5.33 6.26
CA LEU A 278 5.25 -5.66 4.84
C LEU A 278 3.98 -5.18 4.10
N PRO A 279 4.07 -4.85 2.79
CA PRO A 279 2.89 -4.54 1.99
C PRO A 279 1.86 -5.67 2.06
N LEU A 280 0.58 -5.32 2.17
CA LEU A 280 -0.50 -6.29 2.04
C LEU A 280 -0.77 -6.54 0.56
N GLU A 281 -0.91 -7.81 0.19
CA GLU A 281 -1.44 -8.16 -1.12
C GLU A 281 -2.96 -8.32 -1.05
N LEU A 282 -3.68 -7.69 -1.98
CA LEU A 282 -5.14 -7.58 -1.94
C LEU A 282 -5.83 -8.69 -2.71
N ASP A 283 -5.48 -9.94 -2.37
CA ASP A 283 -5.98 -11.15 -3.05
C ASP A 283 -5.82 -11.12 -4.56
N GLU A 284 -4.70 -10.55 -4.98
CA GLU A 284 -4.27 -10.60 -6.36
C GLU A 284 -4.34 -12.06 -6.84
N VAL A 285 -4.97 -12.31 -7.98
CA VAL A 285 -5.24 -13.66 -8.53
C VAL A 285 -3.99 -14.57 -8.55
N ASN A 286 -2.79 -13.99 -8.53
CA ASN A 286 -1.52 -14.70 -8.47
C ASN A 286 -0.50 -14.04 -7.52
N GLY A 287 -0.95 -13.23 -6.56
CA GLY A 287 -0.05 -12.78 -5.51
C GLY A 287 0.35 -13.96 -4.61
N ASP A 288 1.37 -13.79 -3.79
CA ASP A 288 1.78 -14.80 -2.85
C ASP A 288 0.64 -15.02 -1.83
N PRO A 289 0.00 -16.21 -1.79
CA PRO A 289 -1.09 -16.46 -0.86
C PRO A 289 -0.69 -16.28 0.60
N ALA A 290 0.60 -16.35 0.91
CA ALA A 290 1.17 -16.08 2.22
C ALA A 290 1.21 -14.57 2.53
N MET A 291 1.31 -13.70 1.53
CA MET A 291 1.35 -12.25 1.66
C MET A 291 -0.03 -11.59 1.62
N PHE A 292 -1.06 -12.33 1.20
CA PHE A 292 -2.44 -11.85 1.17
C PHE A 292 -2.90 -11.25 2.50
N ALA A 293 -3.67 -10.17 2.41
CA ALA A 293 -4.31 -9.56 3.55
C ALA A 293 -5.12 -10.59 4.34
N SER A 294 -4.96 -10.61 5.65
CA SER A 294 -5.63 -11.53 6.54
C SER A 294 -6.09 -10.78 7.76
N LEU A 295 -7.30 -11.08 8.21
CA LEU A 295 -7.84 -10.53 9.45
C LEU A 295 -7.30 -11.32 10.64
N ASP A 296 -6.59 -10.65 11.54
CA ASP A 296 -6.07 -11.21 12.79
C ASP A 296 -6.76 -10.57 14.00
N ARG A 297 -6.91 -11.36 15.06
CA ARG A 297 -7.40 -10.89 16.36
C ARG A 297 -6.20 -10.54 17.23
N ILE A 298 -6.17 -9.30 17.71
CA ILE A 298 -5.10 -8.77 18.57
C ILE A 298 -5.00 -9.64 19.83
N ASP A 299 -6.12 -9.79 20.54
CA ASP A 299 -6.31 -10.84 21.54
C ASP A 299 -6.95 -12.07 20.88
N SER A 300 -6.19 -13.16 20.82
CA SER A 300 -6.63 -14.42 20.21
C SER A 300 -7.72 -15.15 21.02
N ASN A 301 -7.88 -14.80 22.30
CA ASN A 301 -8.97 -15.24 23.17
C ASN A 301 -10.24 -14.38 23.00
N GLY A 302 -10.10 -13.16 22.48
CA GLY A 302 -11.20 -12.26 22.21
C GLY A 302 -12.01 -12.59 20.95
N HIS A 303 -13.07 -11.80 20.75
CA HIS A 303 -14.03 -11.93 19.66
C HIS A 303 -13.65 -11.10 18.43
N TYR A 304 -14.33 -11.34 17.31
CA TYR A 304 -14.24 -10.47 16.13
C TYR A 304 -15.06 -9.21 16.41
N ALA A 305 -14.47 -8.24 17.11
CA ALA A 305 -15.12 -7.02 17.55
C ALA A 305 -14.27 -5.79 17.22
N PRO A 306 -14.90 -4.60 17.12
CA PRO A 306 -14.16 -3.34 16.98
C PRO A 306 -13.08 -3.21 18.07
N GLY A 307 -11.90 -2.72 17.69
CA GLY A 307 -10.75 -2.57 18.57
C GLY A 307 -9.94 -3.85 18.86
N ASN A 308 -10.45 -5.04 18.52
CA ASN A 308 -9.71 -6.31 18.68
C ASN A 308 -9.21 -6.91 17.35
N LEU A 309 -9.28 -6.16 16.25
CA LEU A 309 -8.93 -6.63 14.91
C LEU A 309 -7.81 -5.80 14.30
N GLN A 310 -6.92 -6.47 13.58
CA GLN A 310 -5.85 -5.88 12.77
C GLN A 310 -5.75 -6.64 11.43
N VAL A 311 -5.30 -5.97 10.36
CA VAL A 311 -5.01 -6.64 9.08
C VAL A 311 -3.52 -6.95 8.99
N VAL A 312 -3.19 -8.18 8.65
CA VAL A 312 -1.81 -8.68 8.62
C VAL A 312 -1.61 -9.51 7.35
N CYS A 313 -0.37 -9.78 6.94
CA CYS A 313 -0.11 -10.80 5.92
C CYS A 313 -0.55 -12.17 6.45
N ARG A 314 -1.09 -13.03 5.58
CA ARG A 314 -1.57 -14.37 5.96
C ARG A 314 -0.50 -15.21 6.67
N PHE A 315 0.75 -15.14 6.24
CA PHE A 315 1.86 -15.85 6.88
C PHE A 315 2.10 -15.36 8.30
N ALA A 316 2.01 -14.05 8.52
CA ALA A 316 2.21 -13.44 9.83
C ALA A 316 1.10 -13.85 10.80
N ASN A 317 -0.15 -13.90 10.30
CA ASN A 317 -1.27 -14.45 11.07
C ASN A 317 -1.03 -15.92 11.43
N PHE A 318 -0.59 -16.72 10.46
CA PHE A 318 -0.32 -18.15 10.65
C PHE A 318 0.81 -18.39 11.66
N TRP A 319 1.91 -17.63 11.58
CA TRP A 319 3.05 -17.78 12.49
C TRP A 319 2.78 -17.24 13.89
N LYS A 320 2.06 -16.13 14.03
CA LYS A 320 1.62 -15.61 15.33
C LYS A 320 0.72 -16.64 16.03
N GLY A 321 -0.21 -17.23 15.29
CA GLY A 321 -1.17 -18.19 15.85
C GLY A 321 -1.92 -17.61 17.05
N ALA A 322 -1.76 -18.23 18.22
CA ALA A 322 -2.37 -17.78 19.47
C ALA A 322 -1.45 -16.91 20.34
N SER A 323 -0.21 -16.69 19.93
CA SER A 323 0.79 -15.92 20.68
C SER A 323 0.45 -14.43 20.73
N GLU A 324 0.99 -13.75 21.73
CA GLU A 324 0.83 -12.31 21.92
C GLU A 324 1.54 -11.50 20.83
N ASN A 325 0.92 -10.38 20.42
CA ASN A 325 1.47 -9.46 19.43
C ASN A 325 2.90 -8.98 19.77
N ALA A 326 3.15 -8.69 21.04
CA ALA A 326 4.42 -8.14 21.50
C ALA A 326 5.57 -9.14 21.28
N GLU A 327 5.33 -10.41 21.61
CA GLU A 327 6.33 -11.46 21.47
C GLU A 327 6.60 -11.78 20.00
N PHE A 328 5.55 -11.84 19.18
CA PHE A 328 5.73 -12.03 17.73
C PHE A 328 6.58 -10.91 17.11
N ARG A 329 6.28 -9.65 17.44
CA ARG A 329 7.07 -8.51 16.95
C ARG A 329 8.51 -8.55 17.41
N ARG A 330 8.78 -8.96 18.66
CA ARG A 330 10.15 -9.15 19.17
C ARG A 330 10.93 -10.17 18.34
N LEU A 331 10.29 -11.29 17.97
CA LEU A 331 10.90 -12.34 17.15
C LEU A 331 11.16 -11.88 15.70
N ILE A 332 10.23 -11.14 15.09
CA ILE A 332 10.43 -10.55 13.76
C ILE A 332 11.61 -9.57 13.76
N GLU A 333 11.77 -8.77 14.81
CA GLU A 333 12.90 -7.84 14.92
C GLU A 333 14.23 -8.57 15.10
N ALA A 334 14.24 -9.67 15.87
CA ALA A 334 15.41 -10.54 15.99
C ALA A 334 15.82 -11.14 14.63
N LEU A 335 14.85 -11.62 13.84
CA LEU A 335 15.11 -12.14 12.48
C LEU A 335 15.70 -11.06 11.56
N ARG A 336 15.18 -9.84 11.61
CA ARG A 336 15.72 -8.72 10.82
C ARG A 336 17.14 -8.36 11.21
N SER A 337 17.41 -8.36 12.51
CA SER A 337 18.73 -8.07 13.05
C SER A 337 19.75 -9.13 12.64
N SER A 338 19.36 -10.40 12.52
CA SER A 338 20.24 -11.49 12.06
C SER A 338 20.62 -11.45 10.57
N VAL A 339 19.86 -10.72 9.75
CA VAL A 339 20.15 -10.53 8.31
C VAL A 339 21.10 -9.35 8.08
N ASN A 340 21.34 -8.52 9.10
CA ASN A 340 22.29 -7.41 9.08
C ASN A 340 23.66 -7.75 9.69
N ILE A 341 23.95 -9.05 9.90
CA ILE A 341 25.26 -9.61 10.21
C ILE A 341 25.76 -10.29 8.93
#